data_AF-A0A959N575-F1
#
_entry.id   AF-A0A959N575-F1
#
_cell.length_a   1.000
_cell.length_b   1.000
_cell.length_c   1.000
_cell.angle_alpha   90.00
_cell.angle_beta   90.00
_cell.angle_gamma   90.00
#
_symmetry.space_group_name_H-M   'P 1'
#
loop_
_entity.id
_entity.type
_entity.pdbx_description
1 polymer ?
#
loop_
_entity_poly.entity_id
_entity_poly.type
_entity_poly.pdbx_seq_one_letter_code
_entity_poly.pdbx_strand_id
1 'polypeptide(L)'
;MITIDKPGKTKAELLASLEKLQTDYAKEIAEYEIQITPITDGFNLKGSKQIVFITFSADVNIKAEDGKYVIDYTANNIPQAKLDEAIGEVTKVLEKC
;
A
#
# COMPACT_ATOMS: atom_id res chain seq x y z
N MET A 1 -3.28 6.74 9.50
CA MET A 1 -1.82 6.88 9.36
C MET A 1 -1.16 5.77 10.16
N ILE A 2 -0.22 5.07 9.55
CA ILE A 2 0.61 4.02 10.15
C ILE A 2 2.06 4.31 9.78
N THR A 3 2.97 4.06 10.71
CA THR A 3 4.40 4.23 10.49
C THR A 3 5.12 2.92 10.73
N ILE A 4 6.03 2.56 9.83
CA ILE A 4 6.86 1.36 9.92
C ILE A 4 8.31 1.81 9.93
N ASP A 5 8.97 1.66 11.08
CA ASP A 5 10.35 2.08 11.25
C ASP A 5 11.32 1.13 10.52
N LYS A 6 12.27 1.72 9.83
CA LYS A 6 13.35 1.09 9.06
C LYS A 6 14.68 1.79 9.38
N PRO A 7 15.14 1.76 10.64
CA PRO A 7 16.31 2.51 11.06
C PRO A 7 17.54 2.13 10.22
N GLY A 8 18.29 3.14 9.77
CA GLY A 8 19.48 2.96 8.96
C GLY A 8 19.23 2.78 7.46
N LYS A 9 17.97 2.78 7.00
CA LYS A 9 17.62 2.81 5.58
C LYS A 9 17.40 4.22 5.08
N THR A 10 18.00 4.55 3.95
CA THR A 10 17.77 5.82 3.25
C THR A 10 16.44 5.80 2.51
N LYS A 11 15.85 6.96 2.28
CA LYS A 11 14.65 7.11 1.43
C LYS A 11 14.81 6.43 0.06
N ALA A 12 15.99 6.55 -0.56
CA ALA A 12 16.26 5.95 -1.87
C ALA A 12 16.23 4.41 -1.83
N GLU A 13 16.83 3.78 -0.81
CA GLU A 13 16.73 2.32 -0.62
C GLU A 13 15.28 1.89 -0.40
N LEU A 14 14.53 2.65 0.40
CA LEU A 14 13.14 2.34 0.70
C LEU A 14 12.24 2.48 -0.52
N LEU A 15 12.46 3.49 -1.37
CA LEU A 15 11.79 3.63 -2.66
C LEU A 15 12.10 2.47 -3.60
N ALA A 16 13.37 2.07 -3.72
CA ALA A 16 13.76 0.92 -4.54
C ALA A 16 13.10 -0.38 -4.06
N SER A 17 12.96 -0.57 -2.75
CA SER A 17 12.22 -1.71 -2.20
C SER A 17 10.72 -1.65 -2.55
N LEU A 18 10.09 -0.48 -2.57
CA LEU A 18 8.69 -0.34 -3.01
C LEU A 18 8.51 -0.63 -4.51
N GLU A 19 9.44 -0.17 -5.35
CA GLU A 19 9.47 -0.48 -6.80
C GLU A 19 9.61 -1.99 -7.05
N LYS A 20 10.44 -2.66 -6.24
CA LYS A 20 10.56 -4.12 -6.28
C LYS A 20 9.25 -4.80 -5.91
N LEU A 21 8.57 -4.36 -4.84
CA LEU A 21 7.25 -4.89 -4.48
C LEU A 21 6.23 -4.72 -5.61
N GLN A 22 6.22 -3.56 -6.28
CA GLN A 22 5.33 -3.35 -7.43
C GLN A 22 5.57 -4.41 -8.53
N THR A 23 6.83 -4.81 -8.73
CA THR A 23 7.21 -5.85 -9.69
C THR A 23 6.82 -7.24 -9.19
N ASP A 24 7.11 -7.55 -7.93
CA ASP A 24 6.85 -8.87 -7.32
C ASP A 24 5.34 -9.21 -7.28
N TYR A 25 4.49 -8.19 -7.14
CA TYR A 25 3.03 -8.32 -7.09
C TYR A 25 2.33 -7.91 -8.40
N ALA A 26 3.06 -7.76 -9.50
CA ALA A 26 2.51 -7.22 -10.75
C ALA A 26 1.31 -8.02 -11.29
N LYS A 27 1.28 -9.34 -11.05
CA LYS A 27 0.18 -10.22 -11.47
C LYS A 27 -1.09 -9.95 -10.67
N GLU A 28 -0.98 -9.88 -9.35
CA GLU A 28 -2.09 -9.60 -8.43
C GLU A 28 -2.65 -8.20 -8.68
N ILE A 29 -1.78 -7.22 -8.90
CA ILE A 29 -2.16 -5.85 -9.24
C ILE A 29 -3.06 -5.84 -10.49
N ALA A 30 -2.69 -6.60 -11.52
CA ALA A 30 -3.47 -6.71 -12.74
C ALA A 30 -4.79 -7.49 -12.53
N GLU A 31 -4.76 -8.60 -11.80
CA GLU A 31 -5.94 -9.43 -11.52
C GLU A 31 -7.02 -8.68 -10.73
N TYR A 32 -6.61 -7.84 -9.78
CA TYR A 32 -7.51 -7.08 -8.92
C TYR A 32 -7.75 -5.65 -9.41
N GLU A 33 -7.31 -5.31 -10.62
CA GLU A 33 -7.49 -3.98 -11.25
C GLU A 33 -7.04 -2.83 -10.32
N ILE A 34 -5.96 -3.03 -9.58
CA ILE A 34 -5.41 -2.02 -8.67
C ILE A 34 -4.69 -0.95 -9.51
N GLN A 35 -5.14 0.29 -9.39
CA GLN A 35 -4.48 1.43 -10.01
C GLN A 35 -3.31 1.86 -9.13
N ILE A 36 -2.11 1.89 -9.70
CA ILE A 36 -0.89 2.35 -9.03
C ILE A 36 -0.43 3.63 -9.70
N THR A 37 -0.36 4.71 -8.93
CA THR A 37 0.16 6.01 -9.38
C THR A 37 1.42 6.33 -8.59
N PRO A 38 2.59 6.44 -9.24
CA PRO A 38 3.79 6.95 -8.60
C PRO A 38 3.55 8.38 -8.10
N ILE A 39 4.02 8.67 -6.90
CA ILE A 39 4.07 10.01 -6.31
C ILE A 39 5.51 10.33 -5.91
N THR A 40 5.81 11.59 -5.59
CA THR A 40 7.19 12.06 -5.32
C THR A 40 7.96 11.17 -4.34
N ASP A 41 7.28 10.66 -3.32
CA ASP A 41 7.89 9.92 -2.23
C ASP A 41 7.38 8.47 -2.13
N GLY A 42 6.79 7.91 -3.19
CA GLY A 42 6.31 6.52 -3.15
C GLY A 42 5.15 6.27 -4.12
N PHE A 43 4.08 5.65 -3.62
CA PHE A 43 2.96 5.20 -4.45
C PHE A 43 1.60 5.53 -3.84
N ASN A 44 0.66 5.88 -4.71
CA ASN A 44 -0.76 5.86 -4.42
C ASN A 44 -1.38 4.61 -5.08
N LEU A 45 -2.11 3.83 -4.30
CA LEU A 45 -2.77 2.58 -4.67
C LEU A 45 -4.28 2.78 -4.53
N LYS A 46 -5.03 2.56 -5.61
CA LYS A 46 -6.50 2.61 -5.58
C LYS A 46 -7.06 1.28 -6.06
N GLY A 47 -7.92 0.70 -5.23
CA GLY A 47 -8.70 -0.49 -5.59
C GLY A 47 -10.17 -0.22 -5.38
N SER A 48 -11.02 -0.67 -6.30
CA SER A 48 -12.47 -0.61 -6.13
C SER A 48 -13.15 -1.84 -6.72
N LYS A 49 -14.17 -2.35 -6.04
CA LYS A 49 -14.97 -3.47 -6.50
C LYS A 49 -16.44 -3.22 -6.20
N GLN A 50 -17.29 -3.41 -7.21
CA GLN A 50 -18.74 -3.29 -7.05
C GLN A 50 -19.36 -4.68 -6.87
N ILE A 51 -20.18 -4.84 -5.83
CA ILE A 51 -20.92 -6.08 -5.54
C ILE A 51 -22.36 -5.70 -5.25
N VAL A 52 -23.30 -6.21 -6.05
CA VAL A 52 -24.76 -6.07 -5.86
C VAL A 52 -25.13 -4.63 -5.45
N PHE A 53 -24.73 -3.66 -6.27
CA PHE A 53 -24.97 -2.21 -6.11
C PHE A 53 -24.19 -1.48 -4.99
N ILE A 54 -23.32 -2.15 -4.26
CA ILE A 54 -22.43 -1.52 -3.27
C ILE A 54 -21.01 -1.46 -3.85
N THR A 55 -20.40 -0.27 -3.82
CA THR A 55 -18.98 -0.09 -4.20
C THR A 55 -18.12 -0.12 -2.95
N PHE A 56 -17.20 -1.08 -2.92
CA PHE A 56 -16.13 -1.18 -1.95
C PHE A 56 -14.90 -0.52 -2.56
N SER A 57 -14.26 0.41 -1.85
CA SER A 57 -13.06 1.07 -2.37
C SER A 57 -12.04 1.34 -1.28
N ALA A 58 -10.77 1.27 -1.64
CA ALA A 58 -9.64 1.69 -0.83
C ALA A 58 -8.73 2.61 -1.64
N ASP A 59 -8.24 3.68 -0.99
CA ASP A 59 -7.22 4.59 -1.48
C ASP A 59 -6.10 4.60 -0.45
N VAL A 60 -4.92 4.13 -0.83
CA VAL A 60 -3.77 3.92 0.07
C VAL A 60 -2.55 4.65 -0.49
N ASN A 61 -1.94 5.49 0.33
CA ASN A 61 -0.70 6.18 0.04
C ASN A 61 0.40 5.54 0.87
N ILE A 62 1.44 5.04 0.20
CA ILE A 62 2.65 4.51 0.83
C ILE A 62 3.78 5.45 0.46
N LYS A 63 4.37 6.09 1.47
CA LYS A 63 5.50 7.01 1.31
C LYS A 63 6.74 6.44 1.99
N ALA A 64 7.87 6.57 1.32
CA ALA A 64 9.20 6.35 1.88
C ALA A 64 9.76 7.67 2.37
N GLU A 65 10.15 7.69 3.64
CA GLU A 65 10.91 8.76 4.27
C GLU A 65 12.21 8.16 4.83
N ASP A 66 13.21 8.99 5.15
CA ASP A 66 14.44 8.45 5.73
C ASP A 66 14.14 7.67 7.01
N GLY A 67 14.53 6.41 7.01
CA GLY A 67 14.38 5.51 8.14
C GLY A 67 12.97 4.97 8.39
N LYS A 68 11.98 5.18 7.52
CA LYS A 68 10.60 4.67 7.73
C LYS A 68 9.71 4.67 6.48
N TYR A 69 8.66 3.84 6.53
CA TYR A 69 7.50 3.98 5.66
C TYR A 69 6.34 4.66 6.39
N VAL A 70 5.59 5.51 5.69
CA VAL A 70 4.36 6.13 6.17
C VAL A 70 3.21 5.67 5.28
N ILE A 71 2.17 5.11 5.88
CA ILE A 71 0.98 4.61 5.19
C ILE A 71 -0.23 5.44 5.63
N ASP A 72 -0.89 6.07 4.68
CA ASP A 72 -2.17 6.73 4.86
C ASP A 72 -3.22 6.05 3.99
N TYR A 73 -4.42 5.81 4.52
CA TYR A 73 -5.46 5.16 3.74
C TYR A 73 -6.85 5.68 4.08
N THR A 74 -7.73 5.58 3.08
CA THR A 74 -9.16 5.79 3.21
C THR A 74 -9.88 4.59 2.62
N ALA A 75 -10.93 4.11 3.29
CA ALA A 75 -11.71 2.97 2.83
C ALA A 75 -13.21 3.30 2.91
N ASN A 76 -13.96 2.91 1.88
CA ASN A 76 -15.41 3.08 1.82
C ASN A 76 -16.10 1.73 1.70
N ASN A 77 -17.14 1.51 2.53
CA ASN A 77 -17.93 0.28 2.60
C ASN A 77 -17.13 -0.99 2.92
N ILE A 78 -15.85 -0.90 3.29
CA ILE A 78 -15.03 -2.04 3.72
C ILE A 78 -15.24 -2.25 5.22
N PRO A 79 -15.58 -3.47 5.68
CA PRO A 79 -15.67 -3.78 7.10
C PRO A 79 -14.33 -3.54 7.82
N GLN A 80 -14.34 -2.90 8.99
CA GLN A 80 -13.12 -2.52 9.70
C GLN A 80 -12.18 -3.72 9.96
N ALA A 81 -12.72 -4.87 10.36
CA ALA A 81 -11.90 -6.07 10.58
C ALA A 81 -11.13 -6.54 9.33
N LYS A 82 -11.73 -6.36 8.14
CA LYS A 82 -11.08 -6.69 6.86
C LYS A 82 -10.03 -5.65 6.47
N LEU A 83 -10.27 -4.39 6.83
CA LEU A 83 -9.30 -3.32 6.66
C LEU A 83 -8.08 -3.54 7.57
N ASP A 84 -8.30 -3.89 8.83
CA ASP A 84 -7.23 -4.18 9.80
C ASP A 84 -6.39 -5.39 9.37
N GLU A 85 -7.03 -6.45 8.87
CA GLU A 85 -6.36 -7.63 8.30
C GLU A 85 -5.47 -7.23 7.10
N ALA A 86 -6.02 -6.48 6.14
CA ALA A 86 -5.30 -6.04 4.95
C ALA A 86 -4.09 -5.15 5.31
N ILE A 87 -4.29 -4.20 6.22
CA ILE A 87 -3.24 -3.33 6.73
C ILE A 87 -2.14 -4.14 7.42
N GLY A 88 -2.49 -5.14 8.22
CA GLY A 88 -1.53 -6.04 8.85
C GLY A 88 -0.66 -6.79 7.84
N GLU A 89 -1.24 -7.27 6.74
CA GLU A 89 -0.47 -7.92 5.67
C GLU A 89 0.44 -6.94 4.93
N VAL A 90 -0.02 -5.71 4.63
CA VAL A 90 0.84 -4.67 4.04
C VAL A 90 2.03 -4.36 4.97
N THR A 91 1.78 -4.23 6.27
CA THR A 91 2.86 -4.01 7.26
C THR A 91 3.88 -5.14 7.23
N LYS A 92 3.45 -6.41 7.25
CA LYS A 92 4.36 -7.57 7.19
C LYS A 92 5.19 -7.61 5.90
N VAL A 93 4.61 -7.20 4.77
CA VAL A 93 5.33 -7.13 3.48
C VAL A 93 6.41 -6.05 3.57
N LEU A 94 6.05 -4.85 4.03
CA LEU A 94 6.98 -3.73 4.15
C LEU A 94 8.05 -3.96 5.21
N GLU A 95 7.78 -4.72 6.27
CA GLU A 95 8.78 -5.15 7.25
C GLU A 95 9.89 -6.02 6.65
N LYS A 96 9.63 -6.70 5.53
CA LYS A 96 10.63 -7.52 4.82
C LYS A 96 11.47 -6.73 3.79
N CYS A 97 11.09 -5.48 3.51
CA CYS A 97 11.79 -4.59 2.59
C CYS A 97 13.09 -3.99 3.12
#